data_AF-U2EYG3-F1
#
_entry.id   AF-U2EYG3-F1
#
_cell.length_a   1.000
_cell.length_b   1.000
_cell.length_c   1.000
_cell.angle_alpha   90.00
_cell.angle_beta   90.00
_cell.angle_gamma   90.00
#
_symmetry.space_group_name_H-M   'P 1'
#
loop_
_entity.id
_entity.type
_entity.pdbx_description
1 polymer ?
#
loop_
_entity_poly.entity_id
_entity_poly.type
_entity_poly.pdbx_seq_one_letter_code
_entity_poly.pdbx_strand_id
1 'polypeptide(L)'
;MRIITALSLFCIFLIADPIEINIDKKNKREKYIKDLNLVGEWNIQTDRYFIDFILTAGSNWDISFEKNHEILLDNQPRKMFWKYDNEKGKINIYNKKEITIYGGDEIILKEYIGNKCFKAELNKNYQIKMCKTKGKIVNNVKDLIKIEMK
;
A
#
# COMPACT_ATOMS: atom_id res chain seq x y z
N MET A 1 -11.59 -62.13 -38.23
CA MET A 1 -11.89 -60.73 -38.61
C MET A 1 -11.53 -59.84 -37.43
N ARG A 2 -10.54 -58.97 -37.62
CA ARG A 2 -10.17 -57.73 -36.89
C ARG A 2 -10.11 -57.72 -35.34
N ILE A 3 -8.85 -57.67 -34.89
CA ILE A 3 -8.32 -56.89 -33.76
C ILE A 3 -9.05 -55.54 -33.60
N ILE A 4 -9.38 -55.15 -32.36
CA ILE A 4 -8.94 -53.89 -31.73
C ILE A 4 -9.11 -54.07 -30.21
N THR A 5 -7.95 -54.24 -29.58
CA THR A 5 -7.63 -53.85 -28.21
C THR A 5 -8.36 -52.58 -27.80
N ALA A 6 -9.34 -52.67 -26.90
CA ALA A 6 -9.86 -51.48 -26.24
C ALA A 6 -8.75 -50.92 -25.35
N LEU A 7 -8.21 -49.80 -25.80
CA LEU A 7 -7.18 -48.99 -25.17
C LEU A 7 -7.37 -48.95 -23.64
N SER A 8 -6.36 -49.49 -22.94
CA SER A 8 -5.96 -48.99 -21.64
C SER A 8 -5.82 -47.47 -21.76
N LEU A 9 -6.79 -46.73 -21.22
CA LEU A 9 -6.66 -45.31 -20.98
C LEU A 9 -5.57 -45.14 -19.93
N PHE A 10 -4.34 -45.01 -20.43
CA PHE A 10 -3.24 -44.40 -19.71
C PHE A 10 -3.69 -42.98 -19.33
N CYS A 11 -4.30 -42.84 -18.15
CA CYS A 11 -4.36 -41.57 -17.45
C CYS A 11 -2.90 -41.21 -17.14
N ILE A 12 -2.26 -40.51 -18.09
CA ILE A 12 -1.04 -39.77 -17.81
C ILE A 12 -1.47 -38.67 -16.84
N PHE A 13 -1.42 -38.98 -15.55
CA PHE A 13 -1.36 -37.97 -14.52
C PHE A 13 -0.12 -37.15 -14.86
N LEU A 14 -0.33 -35.96 -15.41
CA LEU A 14 0.69 -34.93 -15.47
C LEU A 14 1.03 -34.62 -14.00
N ILE A 15 2.01 -35.32 -13.45
CA ILE A 15 2.64 -34.96 -12.18
C ILE A 15 3.46 -33.72 -12.51
N ALA A 16 2.79 -32.57 -12.55
CA ALA A 16 3.48 -31.29 -12.52
C ALA A 16 4.12 -31.19 -11.13
N ASP A 17 5.43 -31.01 -11.09
CA ASP A 17 6.12 -30.77 -9.83
C ASP A 17 5.43 -29.60 -9.12
N PRO A 18 5.06 -29.76 -7.83
CA PRO A 18 4.43 -28.68 -7.10
C PRO A 18 5.40 -27.50 -7.05
N ILE A 19 4.99 -26.36 -7.62
CA ILE A 19 5.73 -25.11 -7.48
C ILE A 19 5.64 -24.71 -6.01
N GLU A 20 6.74 -24.89 -5.28
CA GLU A 20 6.83 -24.51 -3.88
C GLU A 20 7.02 -22.99 -3.80
N ILE A 21 5.91 -22.25 -3.67
CA ILE A 21 5.95 -20.79 -3.53
C ILE A 21 6.40 -20.45 -2.11
N ASN A 22 7.70 -20.24 -1.91
CA ASN A 22 8.24 -19.84 -0.63
C ASN A 22 7.97 -18.34 -0.38
N ILE A 23 6.92 -18.03 0.37
CA ILE A 23 6.53 -16.64 0.68
C ILE A 23 7.29 -16.18 1.93
N ASP A 24 8.46 -15.60 1.72
CA ASP A 24 9.24 -14.98 2.79
C ASP A 24 8.52 -13.73 3.32
N LYS A 25 7.88 -13.85 4.50
CA LYS A 25 7.03 -12.78 5.08
C LYS A 25 7.82 -11.57 5.57
N LYS A 26 9.11 -11.74 5.94
CA LYS A 26 9.90 -10.68 6.60
C LYS A 26 10.52 -9.70 5.60
N ASN A 27 10.99 -10.18 4.44
CA ASN A 27 11.55 -9.37 3.36
C ASN A 27 10.51 -8.55 2.58
N LYS A 28 9.21 -8.88 2.69
CA LYS A 28 8.15 -8.13 2.00
C LYS A 28 7.91 -6.75 2.61
N ARG A 29 8.09 -6.57 3.92
CA ARG A 29 7.79 -5.31 4.64
C ARG A 29 8.51 -4.11 4.02
N GLU A 30 9.82 -4.19 3.90
CA GLU A 30 10.62 -3.09 3.33
C GLU A 30 10.30 -2.87 1.86
N LYS A 31 10.00 -3.94 1.13
CA LYS A 31 9.80 -3.87 -0.31
C LYS A 31 8.56 -3.08 -0.70
N TYR A 32 7.44 -3.31 -0.01
CA TYR A 32 6.21 -2.56 -0.24
C TYR A 32 6.33 -1.09 0.15
N ILE A 33 7.11 -0.77 1.19
CA ILE A 33 7.35 0.62 1.61
C ILE A 33 8.29 1.30 0.61
N LYS A 34 9.43 0.71 0.28
CA LYS A 34 10.43 1.29 -0.63
C LYS A 34 9.88 1.53 -2.04
N ASP A 35 9.03 0.64 -2.54
CA ASP A 35 8.42 0.74 -3.87
C ASP A 35 6.95 1.23 -3.83
N LEU A 36 6.51 1.81 -2.71
CA LEU A 36 5.16 2.29 -2.56
C LEU A 36 4.82 3.33 -3.63
N ASN A 37 3.69 3.11 -4.32
CA ASN A 37 3.07 4.15 -5.12
C ASN A 37 2.03 4.88 -4.28
N LEU A 38 2.39 6.07 -3.79
CA LEU A 38 1.48 6.86 -2.96
C LEU A 38 0.34 7.49 -3.78
N VAL A 39 0.54 7.79 -5.07
CA VAL A 39 -0.45 8.48 -5.91
C VAL A 39 -1.78 7.72 -5.99
N GLY A 40 -2.89 8.41 -5.77
CA GLY A 40 -4.24 7.83 -5.79
C GLY A 40 -5.01 8.08 -4.49
N GLU A 41 -6.14 7.40 -4.34
CA GLU A 41 -7.06 7.59 -3.21
C GLU A 41 -6.74 6.60 -2.08
N TRP A 42 -6.82 7.11 -0.85
CA TRP A 42 -6.53 6.41 0.37
C TRP A 42 -7.56 6.74 1.43
N ASN A 43 -7.87 5.75 2.24
CA ASN A 43 -8.65 5.90 3.44
C ASN A 43 -7.71 5.79 4.65
N ILE A 44 -7.72 6.80 5.52
CA ILE A 44 -6.91 6.85 6.74
C ILE A 44 -7.85 6.80 7.95
N GLN A 45 -7.67 5.79 8.79
CA GLN A 45 -8.49 5.53 9.97
C GLN A 45 -7.65 5.57 11.23
N THR A 46 -8.26 6.05 12.31
CA THR A 46 -7.68 6.08 13.66
C THR A 46 -8.65 5.43 14.63
N ASP A 47 -8.13 4.88 15.71
CA ASP A 47 -8.97 4.31 16.78
C ASP A 47 -9.61 5.40 17.65
N ARG A 48 -9.09 6.62 17.60
CA ARG A 48 -9.53 7.76 18.42
C ARG A 48 -9.78 8.98 17.57
N TYR A 49 -10.73 9.80 17.99
CA TYR A 49 -11.01 11.08 17.36
C TYR A 49 -9.81 12.03 17.48
N PHE A 50 -9.41 12.60 16.36
CA PHE A 50 -8.37 13.62 16.24
C PHE A 50 -9.00 14.97 15.92
N ILE A 51 -8.33 16.04 16.31
CA ILE A 51 -8.86 17.40 16.18
C ILE A 51 -8.15 18.22 15.10
N ASP A 52 -7.00 17.79 14.62
CA ASP A 52 -6.08 18.66 13.86
C ASP A 52 -5.30 17.98 12.71
N PHE A 53 -5.55 16.70 12.41
CA PHE A 53 -4.93 16.07 11.23
C PHE A 53 -5.42 16.76 9.95
N ILE A 54 -4.49 17.23 9.12
CA ILE A 54 -4.73 18.03 7.92
C ILE A 54 -5.76 19.14 8.15
N LEU A 55 -5.65 19.81 9.31
CA LEU A 55 -6.54 20.89 9.75
C LEU A 55 -8.03 20.47 9.79
N THR A 56 -8.30 19.19 10.03
CA THR A 56 -9.65 18.64 10.06
C THR A 56 -9.80 17.66 11.22
N ALA A 57 -10.90 17.80 11.95
CA ALA A 57 -11.25 16.87 13.02
C ALA A 57 -11.94 15.63 12.45
N GLY A 58 -11.64 14.45 12.99
CA GLY A 58 -12.18 13.18 12.51
C GLY A 58 -11.47 11.96 13.08
N SER A 59 -11.96 10.78 12.73
CA SER A 59 -11.26 9.50 12.95
C SER A 59 -11.12 8.71 11.65
N ASN A 60 -11.55 9.30 10.54
CA ASN A 60 -11.55 8.70 9.22
C ASN A 60 -11.45 9.83 8.18
N TRP A 61 -10.57 9.70 7.20
CA TRP A 61 -10.41 10.65 6.11
C TRP A 61 -10.15 9.95 4.79
N ASP A 62 -10.86 10.40 3.75
CA ASP A 62 -10.60 9.98 2.37
C ASP A 62 -9.71 11.02 1.69
N ILE A 63 -8.45 10.62 1.50
CA ILE A 63 -7.37 11.48 1.03
C ILE A 63 -6.89 11.02 -0.33
N SER A 64 -6.77 11.95 -1.26
CA SER A 64 -6.11 11.71 -2.55
C SER A 64 -4.74 12.36 -2.57
N PHE A 65 -3.71 11.56 -2.82
CA PHE A 65 -2.36 12.05 -3.10
C PHE A 65 -2.22 12.21 -4.62
N GLU A 66 -2.18 13.45 -5.08
CA GLU A 66 -2.16 13.77 -6.51
C GLU A 66 -0.75 13.76 -7.09
N LYS A 67 -0.63 13.50 -8.40
CA LYS A 67 0.67 13.46 -9.11
C LYS A 67 1.45 14.77 -9.06
N ASN A 68 0.73 15.89 -8.98
CA ASN A 68 1.30 17.22 -8.83
C ASN A 68 1.73 17.54 -7.38
N HIS A 69 1.73 16.52 -6.50
CA HIS A 69 2.04 16.60 -5.07
C HIS A 69 0.98 17.31 -4.22
N GLU A 70 -0.19 17.64 -4.77
CA GLU A 70 -1.29 18.19 -3.98
C GLU A 70 -2.05 17.09 -3.23
N ILE A 71 -2.75 17.52 -2.17
CA ILE A 71 -3.67 16.69 -1.41
C ILE A 71 -5.09 17.16 -1.63
N LEU A 72 -5.97 16.21 -1.94
CA LEU A 72 -7.41 16.37 -1.84
C LEU A 72 -7.90 15.66 -0.57
N LEU A 73 -8.85 16.27 0.12
CA LEU A 73 -9.62 15.63 1.20
C LEU A 73 -11.08 15.66 0.78
N ASP A 74 -11.74 14.51 0.77
CA ASP A 74 -13.13 14.35 0.30
C ASP A 74 -13.31 14.91 -1.14
N ASN A 75 -12.33 14.65 -2.00
CA ASN A 75 -12.22 15.17 -3.37
C ASN A 75 -12.13 16.70 -3.50
N GLN A 76 -11.84 17.42 -2.41
CA GLN A 76 -11.67 18.88 -2.40
C GLN A 76 -10.20 19.28 -2.17
N PRO A 77 -9.64 20.23 -2.94
CA PRO A 77 -8.26 20.69 -2.73
C PRO A 77 -8.06 21.35 -1.37
N ARG A 78 -6.98 20.97 -0.66
CA ARG A 78 -6.66 21.53 0.67
C ARG A 78 -5.53 22.56 0.67
N LYS A 79 -4.94 22.88 -0.48
CA LYS A 79 -3.69 23.68 -0.59
C LYS A 79 -2.57 23.12 0.29
N MET A 80 -2.60 21.80 0.49
CA MET A 80 -1.59 21.02 1.18
C MET A 80 -0.87 20.15 0.16
N PHE A 81 0.38 19.87 0.45
CA PHE A 81 1.27 19.11 -0.40
C PHE A 81 1.87 17.95 0.35
N TRP A 82 2.31 16.94 -0.38
CA TRP A 82 2.92 15.76 0.20
C TRP A 82 4.32 15.50 -0.37
N LYS A 83 5.16 14.89 0.44
CA LYS A 83 6.46 14.33 0.04
C LYS A 83 6.65 12.97 0.69
N TYR A 84 7.10 11.99 -0.10
CA TYR A 84 7.40 10.65 0.39
C TYR A 84 8.91 10.41 0.47
N ASP A 85 9.38 10.04 1.66
CA ASP A 85 10.72 9.50 1.93
C ASP A 85 10.59 7.97 1.98
N ASN A 86 10.95 7.32 0.88
CA ASN A 86 10.82 5.88 0.70
C ASN A 86 11.81 5.06 1.54
N GLU A 87 12.97 5.62 1.89
CA GLU A 87 13.95 4.95 2.75
C GLU A 87 13.43 4.85 4.18
N LYS A 88 12.76 5.90 4.66
CA LYS A 88 12.19 5.96 6.01
C LYS A 88 10.71 5.54 6.09
N GLY A 89 10.08 5.30 4.94
CA GLY A 89 8.64 5.03 4.85
C GLY A 89 7.80 6.19 5.39
N LYS A 90 8.26 7.42 5.20
CA LYS A 90 7.70 8.61 5.84
C LYS A 90 7.04 9.52 4.83
N ILE A 91 5.77 9.82 5.05
CA ILE A 91 4.98 10.78 4.27
C ILE A 91 4.90 12.06 5.09
N ASN A 92 5.40 13.16 4.53
CA ASN A 92 5.28 14.48 5.12
C ASN A 92 4.18 15.25 4.39
N ILE A 93 3.25 15.82 5.13
CA ILE A 93 2.19 16.67 4.64
C ILE A 93 2.46 18.09 5.14
N TYR A 94 2.51 19.06 4.23
CA TYR A 94 2.88 20.43 4.56
C TYR A 94 2.03 21.44 3.79
N ASN A 95 1.95 22.66 4.31
CA ASN A 95 1.40 23.80 3.61
C ASN A 95 2.54 24.60 2.96
N LYS A 96 2.37 25.00 1.69
CA LYS A 96 3.40 25.80 0.99
C LYS A 96 3.43 27.26 1.45
N LYS A 97 2.38 27.75 2.13
CA LYS A 97 2.37 29.10 2.68
C LYS A 97 3.13 29.12 4.01
N GLU A 98 4.26 29.83 4.02
CA GLU A 98 5.19 29.98 5.16
C GLU A 98 4.55 30.69 6.39
N ILE A 99 3.41 31.37 6.22
CA ILE A 99 2.71 32.13 7.28
C ILE A 99 1.49 31.35 7.77
N THR A 100 1.66 30.09 8.14
CA THR A 100 0.55 29.31 8.72
C THR A 100 0.98 28.67 10.04
N ILE A 101 0.08 28.68 11.03
CA ILE A 101 0.23 28.01 12.33
C ILE A 101 0.28 26.47 12.24
N TYR A 102 0.23 25.93 11.01
CA TYR A 102 0.21 24.51 10.75
C TYR A 102 1.63 23.98 10.57
N GLY A 103 2.10 23.21 11.55
CA GLY A 103 3.43 22.61 11.54
C GLY A 103 3.64 21.47 10.55
N GLY A 104 2.58 21.06 9.84
CA GLY A 104 2.58 19.86 9.01
C GLY A 104 2.20 18.61 9.79
N ASP A 105 1.87 17.56 9.04
CA ASP A 105 1.58 16.22 9.57
C ASP A 105 2.56 15.20 8.99
N GLU A 106 2.83 14.16 9.77
CA GLU A 106 3.77 13.11 9.43
C GLU A 106 3.12 11.74 9.58
N ILE A 107 3.12 10.95 8.52
CA ILE A 107 2.70 9.54 8.57
C ILE A 107 3.93 8.66 8.37
N ILE A 108 4.20 7.78 9.33
CA ILE A 108 5.30 6.80 9.28
C ILE A 108 4.72 5.41 9.07
N LEU A 109 4.95 4.83 7.89
CA LEU A 109 4.52 3.48 7.57
C LEU A 109 5.30 2.46 8.40
N LYS A 110 4.58 1.59 9.11
CA LYS A 110 5.18 0.56 9.96
C LYS A 110 5.10 -0.80 9.32
N GLU A 111 3.93 -1.23 8.86
CA GLU A 111 3.73 -2.62 8.43
C GLU A 111 2.72 -2.69 7.30
N TYR A 112 3.03 -3.43 6.23
CA TYR A 112 2.03 -3.80 5.23
C TYR A 112 1.22 -5.00 5.75
N ILE A 113 -0.09 -4.82 5.92
CA ILE A 113 -0.99 -5.83 6.50
C ILE A 113 -1.85 -6.56 5.47
N GLY A 114 -1.55 -6.38 4.17
CA GLY A 114 -2.33 -6.97 3.08
C GLY A 114 -3.50 -6.08 2.65
N ASN A 115 -4.21 -6.50 1.60
CA ASN A 115 -5.36 -5.79 1.02
C ASN A 115 -5.09 -4.29 0.76
N LYS A 116 -3.87 -3.95 0.32
CA LYS A 116 -3.43 -2.57 0.08
C LYS A 116 -3.46 -1.67 1.33
N CYS A 117 -3.41 -2.26 2.52
CA CYS A 117 -3.44 -1.56 3.80
C CYS A 117 -2.10 -1.64 4.54
N PHE A 118 -1.84 -0.59 5.30
CA PHE A 118 -0.69 -0.46 6.17
C PHE A 118 -1.13 -0.08 7.59
N LYS A 119 -0.42 -0.60 8.59
CA LYS A 119 -0.33 0.07 9.90
C LYS A 119 0.71 1.17 9.80
N ALA A 120 0.39 2.33 10.34
CA ALA A 120 1.26 3.47 10.35
C ALA A 120 1.12 4.26 11.67
N GLU A 121 2.01 5.22 11.87
CA GLU A 121 1.92 6.19 12.97
C GLU A 121 1.71 7.59 12.40
N LEU A 122 0.73 8.30 12.93
CA LEU A 122 0.52 9.73 12.69
C LEU A 122 1.23 10.54 13.79
N ASN A 123 2.04 11.50 13.38
CA ASN A 123 2.81 12.43 14.24
C ASN A 123 3.56 11.71 15.37
N LYS A 124 4.06 10.49 15.10
CA LYS A 124 4.79 9.59 16.02
C LYS A 124 4.05 9.16 17.28
N ASN A 125 2.82 9.59 17.48
CA ASN A 125 2.11 9.43 18.75
C ASN A 125 0.88 8.52 18.62
N TYR A 126 0.39 8.33 17.41
CA TYR A 126 -0.92 7.74 17.22
C TYR A 126 -0.91 6.67 16.15
N GLN A 127 -1.42 5.51 16.49
CA GLN A 127 -1.56 4.41 15.54
C GLN A 127 -2.72 4.69 14.60
N ILE A 128 -2.45 4.51 13.31
CA ILE A 128 -3.42 4.69 12.24
C ILE A 128 -3.37 3.49 11.29
N LYS A 129 -4.48 3.27 10.59
CA LYS A 129 -4.58 2.34 9.48
C LYS A 129 -4.78 3.12 8.20
N MET A 130 -3.95 2.86 7.20
CA MET A 130 -3.96 3.56 5.92
C MET A 130 -4.14 2.55 4.79
N CYS A 131 -5.24 2.65 4.05
CA CYS A 131 -5.63 1.70 3.01
C CYS A 131 -5.80 2.37 1.65
N LYS A 132 -5.18 1.84 0.61
CA LYS A 132 -5.36 2.37 -0.74
C LYS A 132 -6.70 1.91 -1.32
N THR A 133 -7.58 2.86 -1.60
CA THR A 133 -8.90 2.58 -2.18
C THR A 133 -8.84 2.59 -3.71
N LYS A 134 -8.00 3.45 -4.31
CA LYS A 134 -7.86 3.55 -5.78
C LYS A 134 -6.41 3.80 -6.22
N GLY A 135 -6.04 3.19 -7.34
CA GLY A 135 -4.69 3.25 -7.92
C GLY A 135 -3.85 2.00 -7.63
N LYS A 136 -2.61 1.99 -8.16
CA LYS A 136 -1.64 0.90 -7.96
C LYS A 136 -0.96 1.04 -6.60
N ILE A 137 -0.72 -0.08 -5.91
CA ILE A 137 -0.09 -0.07 -4.58
C ILE A 137 1.44 0.07 -4.65
N VAL A 138 2.08 -0.44 -5.69
CA VAL A 138 3.53 -0.32 -5.90
C VAL A 138 3.83 0.14 -7.32
N ASN A 139 5.02 0.70 -7.54
CA ASN A 139 5.44 1.13 -8.87
C ASN A 139 5.87 -0.06 -9.74
N ASN A 140 6.58 -1.05 -9.16
CA ASN A 140 7.07 -2.22 -9.85
C ASN A 140 6.61 -3.55 -9.20
N VAL A 141 5.53 -4.12 -9.73
CA VAL A 141 4.99 -5.40 -9.26
C VAL A 141 5.96 -6.57 -9.50
N LYS A 142 6.84 -6.49 -10.52
CA LYS A 142 7.74 -7.59 -10.88
C LYS A 142 8.70 -7.92 -9.75
N ASP A 143 9.16 -6.91 -9.02
CA ASP A 143 10.09 -7.13 -7.93
C ASP A 143 9.40 -7.88 -6.78
N LEU A 144 8.11 -7.64 -6.52
CA LEU A 144 7.40 -8.29 -5.41
C LEU A 144 7.20 -9.81 -5.57
N ILE A 145 7.31 -10.32 -6.79
CA ILE A 145 7.05 -11.73 -7.12
C ILE A 145 8.39 -12.35 -7.60
N LYS A 146 9.17 -12.89 -6.66
CA LYS A 146 10.28 -13.77 -7.01
C LYS A 146 9.76 -15.21 -6.98
N ILE A 147 9.57 -15.83 -8.13
CA ILE A 147 9.33 -17.27 -8.25
C ILE A 147 10.70 -17.91 -8.41
N GLU A 148 11.17 -18.60 -7.38
CA GLU A 148 12.38 -19.41 -7.47
C GLU A 148 11.99 -20.78 -7.98
N MET A 149 12.50 -21.15 -9.15
CA MET A 149 12.41 -22.52 -9.68
C MET A 149 13.70 -23.24 -9.26
N LYS A 150 13.56 -24.39 -8.59
CA LYS A 150 14.69 -25.31 -8.36
C LYS A 150 14.86 -26.23 -9.55
#